data_AF-A0A7Y2FY38-F1
#
_entry.id   AF-A0A7Y2FY38-F1
#
_cell.length_a   1.000
_cell.length_b   1.000
_cell.length_c   1.000
_cell.angle_alpha   90.00
_cell.angle_beta   90.00
_cell.angle_gamma   90.00
#
_symmetry.space_group_name_H-M   'P 1'
#
loop_
_entity.id
_entity.type
_entity.pdbx_description
1 polymer ?
#
loop_
_entity_poly.entity_id
_entity_poly.type
_entity_poly.pdbx_seq_one_letter_code
_entity_poly.pdbx_strand_id
1 'polypeptide(L)'
;MNRILFCTIFTLLLGFPLLSQTDSLSTYREHFFSKEELPLFLDSSLVFPKSILVVNVQSKVDLSNQFDYVDGLLIYQGTIDPMGLMKVSFRVLGVGLENPQQDLDPKVIQLADEEIPIGVDVLANQQSDNLINMGGLNYQGSFSRGVSFGNSQNLVLNSAFNLRFNGIIGDDVEVQAAISDQNIPLQPEGNTEQLQEFDKIYIQLKKDHSSLIAGDYELSRPTGHFVNYFKKLQGARFDRAAPLGKGTLRTGITAAISKGKFARNILDPFEGNQGPYRLQGNNGERFLIVLSGTERVYVDGNLMIRGLENDYTIDYN
;
A
#
# COMPACT_ATOMS: atom_id res chain seq x y z
N MET A 1 -9.07 -48.69 -9.54
CA MET A 1 -8.24 -48.64 -8.31
C MET A 1 -7.86 -47.23 -7.85
N ASN A 2 -8.13 -46.14 -8.60
CA ASN A 2 -7.65 -44.79 -8.22
C ASN A 2 -8.66 -43.90 -7.47
N ARG A 3 -9.89 -44.36 -7.20
CA ARG A 3 -10.90 -43.58 -6.44
C ARG A 3 -10.92 -43.87 -4.93
N ILE A 4 -10.37 -45.01 -4.51
CA ILE A 4 -10.28 -45.41 -3.09
C ILE A 4 -9.05 -44.77 -2.42
N LEU A 5 -8.01 -44.46 -3.20
CA LEU A 5 -6.79 -43.80 -2.70
C LEU A 5 -7.04 -42.34 -2.28
N PHE A 6 -7.98 -41.64 -2.91
CA PHE A 6 -8.27 -40.24 -2.59
C PHE A 6 -9.11 -40.09 -1.30
N CYS A 7 -10.00 -41.05 -1.01
CA CYS A 7 -10.75 -41.08 0.25
C CYS A 7 -9.90 -41.49 1.46
N THR A 8 -8.86 -42.30 1.25
CA THR A 8 -7.95 -42.72 2.33
C THR A 8 -6.93 -41.63 2.71
N ILE A 9 -6.55 -40.76 1.78
CA ILE A 9 -5.72 -39.58 2.09
C ILE A 9 -6.53 -38.48 2.81
N PHE A 10 -7.82 -38.30 2.46
CA PHE A 10 -8.68 -37.30 3.12
C PHE A 10 -9.08 -37.69 4.55
N THR A 11 -9.16 -38.99 4.87
CA THR A 11 -9.43 -39.46 6.24
C THR A 11 -8.18 -39.46 7.14
N LEU A 12 -6.98 -39.46 6.58
CA LEU A 12 -5.73 -39.35 7.35
C LEU A 12 -5.46 -37.91 7.84
N LEU A 13 -6.04 -36.89 7.20
CA LEU A 13 -5.88 -35.48 7.60
C LEU A 13 -6.83 -35.01 8.72
N LEU A 14 -7.86 -35.78 9.05
CA LEU A 14 -8.83 -35.47 10.11
C LEU A 14 -8.51 -36.14 11.46
N GLY A 15 -7.41 -36.89 11.53
CA GLY A 15 -7.01 -37.67 12.72
C GLY A 15 -5.83 -37.11 13.51
N PHE A 16 -5.35 -35.90 13.23
CA PHE A 16 -4.37 -35.27 14.10
C PHE A 16 -5.08 -34.64 15.29
N PRO A 17 -4.79 -35.04 16.55
CA PRO A 17 -5.25 -34.28 17.70
C PRO A 17 -4.68 -32.87 17.56
N LEU A 18 -5.56 -31.88 17.48
CA LEU A 18 -5.22 -30.49 17.74
C LEU A 18 -4.64 -30.44 19.14
N LEU A 19 -3.31 -30.55 19.24
CA LEU A 19 -2.57 -30.07 20.41
C LEU A 19 -2.81 -28.56 20.42
N SER A 20 -3.86 -28.15 21.12
CA SER A 20 -4.03 -26.78 21.55
C SER A 20 -2.73 -26.36 22.21
N GLN A 21 -2.00 -25.42 21.60
CA GLN A 21 -0.93 -24.70 22.27
C GLN A 21 -1.58 -23.95 23.43
N THR A 22 -1.47 -24.51 24.63
CA THR A 22 -1.75 -23.79 25.87
C THR A 22 -0.53 -22.96 26.25
N ASP A 23 0.04 -22.22 25.30
CA ASP A 23 0.91 -21.12 25.67
C ASP A 23 0.00 -19.96 25.99
N SER A 24 -0.39 -19.88 27.26
CA SER A 24 -1.09 -18.71 27.75
C SER A 24 -0.24 -17.49 27.41
N LEU A 25 -0.75 -16.61 26.55
CA LEU A 25 -0.24 -15.24 26.31
C LEU A 25 -0.18 -14.38 27.60
N SER A 26 -0.47 -14.98 28.75
CA SER A 26 -0.25 -14.39 30.05
C SER A 26 1.21 -14.01 30.20
N THR A 27 1.46 -12.76 30.54
CA THR A 27 2.78 -12.28 30.95
C THR A 27 3.06 -12.56 32.42
N TYR A 28 2.09 -13.07 33.19
CA TYR A 28 2.21 -13.36 34.61
C TYR A 28 2.75 -14.78 34.85
N ARG A 29 3.71 -14.90 35.76
CA ARG A 29 4.39 -16.15 36.16
C ARG A 29 4.44 -16.25 37.67
N GLU A 30 4.39 -17.47 38.19
CA GLU A 30 4.58 -17.77 39.61
C GLU A 30 5.59 -18.92 39.77
N HIS A 31 6.48 -18.80 40.75
CA HIS A 31 7.44 -19.83 41.10
C HIS A 31 7.48 -19.97 42.63
N PHE A 32 7.49 -21.21 43.12
CA PHE A 32 7.71 -21.50 44.53
C PHE A 32 9.16 -21.87 44.75
N PHE A 33 9.79 -21.31 45.78
CA PHE A 33 11.19 -21.58 46.07
C PHE A 33 11.45 -21.60 47.59
N SER A 34 12.55 -22.23 47.96
CA SER A 34 13.08 -22.23 49.33
C SER A 34 14.40 -21.44 49.40
N LYS A 35 14.81 -21.02 50.59
CA LYS A 35 16.03 -20.22 50.78
C LYS A 35 17.28 -20.87 50.18
N GLU A 36 17.38 -22.18 50.23
CA GLU A 36 18.53 -22.96 49.73
C GLU A 36 18.73 -22.85 48.20
N GLU A 37 17.71 -22.39 47.48
CA GLU A 37 17.71 -22.25 46.02
C GLU A 37 18.12 -20.85 45.55
N LEU A 38 18.55 -19.97 46.47
CA LEU A 38 19.02 -18.62 46.16
C LEU A 38 20.53 -18.60 45.84
N PRO A 39 20.97 -17.84 44.82
CA PRO A 39 20.19 -16.99 43.93
C PRO A 39 19.36 -17.79 42.90
N LEU A 40 18.11 -17.36 42.67
CA LEU A 40 17.15 -18.08 41.84
C LEU A 40 17.04 -17.43 40.46
N PHE A 41 17.19 -18.22 39.39
CA PHE A 41 16.87 -17.78 38.03
C PHE A 41 15.36 -17.79 37.82
N LEU A 42 14.77 -16.65 37.45
CA LEU A 42 13.32 -16.50 37.37
C LEU A 42 12.74 -16.98 36.03
N ASP A 43 13.27 -16.48 34.91
CA ASP A 43 12.79 -16.82 33.57
C ASP A 43 13.84 -16.46 32.51
N SER A 44 13.75 -17.14 31.37
CA SER A 44 14.48 -16.86 30.13
C SER A 44 14.06 -15.57 29.44
N SER A 45 12.85 -15.08 29.70
CA SER A 45 12.33 -13.82 29.16
C SER A 45 12.58 -12.65 30.13
N LEU A 46 12.77 -11.45 29.59
CA LEU A 46 12.96 -10.23 30.38
C LEU A 46 11.85 -10.02 31.43
N VAL A 47 12.22 -10.14 32.73
CA VAL A 47 11.32 -9.87 33.86
C VAL A 47 11.26 -8.37 34.14
N PHE A 48 10.05 -7.84 34.39
CA PHE A 48 9.89 -6.47 34.88
C PHE A 48 10.29 -6.38 36.36
N PRO A 49 11.38 -5.67 36.72
CA PRO A 49 11.90 -5.71 38.10
C PRO A 49 10.89 -5.20 39.13
N LYS A 50 10.11 -4.16 38.78
CA LYS A 50 9.06 -3.60 39.63
C LYS A 50 7.80 -4.46 39.76
N SER A 51 7.73 -5.60 39.07
CA SER A 51 6.60 -6.52 39.14
C SER A 51 6.82 -7.69 40.08
N ILE A 52 8.03 -7.85 40.63
CA ILE A 52 8.41 -8.97 41.47
C ILE A 52 7.78 -8.80 42.85
N LEU A 53 6.96 -9.77 43.23
CA LEU A 53 6.33 -9.87 44.54
C LEU A 53 6.75 -11.19 45.18
N VAL A 54 7.41 -11.11 46.34
CA VAL A 54 7.84 -12.29 47.12
C VAL A 54 7.00 -12.37 48.39
N VAL A 55 6.23 -13.45 48.52
CA VAL A 55 5.36 -13.68 49.68
C VAL A 55 5.70 -15.00 50.34
N ASN A 56 5.78 -15.01 51.66
CA ASN A 56 5.86 -16.26 52.42
C ASN A 56 4.49 -16.96 52.40
N VAL A 57 4.43 -18.21 51.94
CA VAL A 57 3.16 -18.93 51.74
C VAL A 57 2.40 -19.16 53.04
N GLN A 58 3.11 -19.33 54.16
CA GLN A 58 2.51 -19.62 55.47
C GLN A 58 2.08 -18.35 56.20
N SER A 59 2.96 -17.36 56.29
CA SER A 59 2.68 -16.12 57.02
C SER A 59 1.94 -15.07 56.20
N LYS A 60 1.88 -15.23 54.87
CA LYS A 60 1.34 -14.26 53.89
C LYS A 60 1.98 -12.88 54.00
N VAL A 61 3.17 -12.79 54.58
CA VAL A 61 3.94 -11.55 54.70
C VAL A 61 4.64 -11.27 53.38
N ASP A 62 4.55 -10.03 52.93
CA ASP A 62 5.30 -9.50 51.80
C ASP A 62 6.76 -9.26 52.22
N LEU A 63 7.68 -9.94 51.54
CA LEU A 63 9.12 -9.85 51.75
C LEU A 63 9.84 -9.23 50.55
N SER A 64 9.11 -8.65 49.58
CA SER A 64 9.67 -8.16 48.32
C SER A 64 10.82 -7.15 48.52
N ASN A 65 10.75 -6.32 49.55
CA ASN A 65 11.79 -5.34 49.89
C ASN A 65 13.12 -5.96 50.37
N GLN A 66 13.17 -7.27 50.56
CA GLN A 66 14.35 -8.02 50.97
C GLN A 66 15.04 -8.74 49.81
N PHE A 67 14.48 -8.65 48.61
CA PHE A 67 15.01 -9.28 47.42
C PHE A 67 15.32 -8.21 46.37
N ASP A 68 16.44 -8.39 45.69
CA ASP A 68 16.87 -7.60 44.55
C ASP A 68 16.89 -8.49 43.30
N TYR A 69 16.77 -7.88 42.12
CA TYR A 69 16.76 -8.59 40.85
C TYR A 69 17.79 -7.99 39.91
N VAL A 70 18.83 -8.76 39.62
CA VAL A 70 19.97 -8.35 38.79
C VAL A 70 20.24 -9.46 37.77
N ASP A 71 20.27 -9.09 36.49
CA ASP A 71 20.66 -9.97 35.36
C ASP A 71 19.99 -11.36 35.34
N GLY A 72 18.68 -11.44 35.59
CA GLY A 72 17.93 -12.71 35.56
C GLY A 72 17.83 -13.44 36.90
N LEU A 73 18.58 -12.98 37.91
CA LEU A 73 18.70 -13.64 39.21
C LEU A 73 18.00 -12.84 40.30
N LEU A 74 17.18 -13.55 41.08
CA LEU A 74 16.61 -13.06 42.34
C LEU A 74 17.62 -13.29 43.47
N ILE A 75 18.08 -12.21 44.09
CA ILE A 75 19.12 -12.19 45.12
C ILE A 75 18.51 -11.73 46.43
N TYR A 76 18.74 -12.47 47.50
CA TYR A 76 18.30 -12.06 48.83
C TYR A 76 19.31 -11.10 49.48
N GLN A 77 18.83 -9.92 49.88
CA GLN A 77 19.60 -8.87 50.56
C GLN A 77 18.99 -8.48 51.92
N GLY A 78 17.96 -9.22 52.38
CA GLY A 78 17.25 -8.95 53.62
C GLY A 78 18.03 -9.26 54.88
N THR A 79 17.51 -8.74 56.00
CA THR A 79 17.99 -9.02 57.35
C THR A 79 17.14 -10.10 58.05
N ILE A 80 15.95 -10.41 57.54
CA ILE A 80 14.99 -11.36 58.13
C ILE A 80 15.06 -12.66 57.38
N ASP A 81 15.59 -13.70 58.02
CA ASP A 81 15.77 -15.01 57.39
C ASP A 81 14.44 -15.55 56.83
N PRO A 82 14.31 -15.76 55.50
CA PRO A 82 13.09 -16.30 54.93
C PRO A 82 12.96 -17.79 55.30
N MET A 83 12.18 -18.05 56.36
CA MET A 83 11.88 -19.41 56.79
C MET A 83 10.63 -19.96 56.08
N GLY A 84 10.75 -21.15 55.49
CA GLY A 84 9.64 -21.87 54.85
C GLY A 84 9.50 -21.60 53.35
N LEU A 85 8.40 -22.09 52.78
CA LEU A 85 8.13 -22.00 51.34
C LEU A 85 7.75 -20.57 50.94
N MET A 86 8.46 -20.01 49.97
CA MET A 86 8.17 -18.71 49.39
C MET A 86 7.53 -18.86 48.03
N LYS A 87 6.69 -17.88 47.67
CA LYS A 87 6.15 -17.72 46.32
C LYS A 87 6.64 -16.39 45.75
N VAL A 88 7.31 -16.45 44.61
CA VAL A 88 7.60 -15.28 43.78
C VAL A 88 6.61 -15.20 42.64
N SER A 89 6.01 -14.03 42.47
CA SER A 89 5.08 -13.71 41.40
C SER A 89 5.65 -12.54 40.61
N PHE A 90 5.72 -12.64 39.28
CA PHE A 90 6.36 -11.64 38.44
C PHE A 90 5.74 -11.59 37.05
N ARG A 91 6.05 -10.53 36.30
CA ARG A 91 5.65 -10.39 34.89
C ARG A 91 6.86 -10.39 33.96
N VAL A 92 6.74 -11.11 32.85
CA VAL A 92 7.72 -11.17 31.77
C VAL A 92 7.25 -10.37 30.55
N LEU A 93 8.20 -9.83 29.81
CA LEU A 93 7.96 -9.21 28.51
C LEU A 93 8.07 -10.29 27.44
N GLY A 94 7.00 -10.49 26.64
CA GLY A 94 6.94 -11.53 25.60
C GLY A 94 7.77 -11.25 24.34
N VAL A 95 8.67 -10.26 24.38
CA VAL A 95 9.63 -9.97 23.31
C VAL A 95 11.03 -10.12 23.88
N GLY A 96 11.78 -11.10 23.37
CA GLY A 96 13.17 -11.36 23.78
C GLY A 96 14.10 -10.27 23.28
N LEU A 97 14.17 -9.15 24.02
CA LEU A 97 15.06 -8.02 23.73
C LEU A 97 16.52 -8.33 24.07
N GLU A 98 16.79 -9.43 24.78
CA GLU A 98 18.14 -9.86 25.13
C GLU A 98 18.92 -10.47 23.97
N ASN A 99 18.23 -10.92 22.91
CA ASN A 99 18.87 -11.34 21.68
C ASN A 99 18.91 -10.16 20.72
N PRO A 100 20.09 -9.63 20.35
CA PRO A 100 20.19 -8.63 19.31
C PRO A 100 19.65 -9.24 18.01
N GLN A 101 18.45 -8.81 17.59
CA GLN A 101 17.95 -9.09 16.27
C GLN A 101 18.51 -8.06 15.31
N GLN A 102 19.43 -8.50 14.44
CA GLN A 102 19.93 -7.72 13.33
C GLN A 102 19.23 -8.19 12.07
N ASP A 103 18.27 -7.39 11.60
CA ASP A 103 17.67 -7.59 10.27
C ASP A 103 18.61 -7.14 9.15
N LEU A 104 19.62 -6.32 9.47
CA LEU A 104 20.57 -5.74 8.52
C LEU A 104 22.01 -5.87 9.07
N ASP A 105 22.94 -6.28 8.21
CA ASP A 105 24.37 -6.34 8.55
C ASP A 105 24.90 -4.91 8.76
N PRO A 106 25.46 -4.57 9.95
CA PRO A 106 26.01 -3.26 10.24
C PRO A 106 27.09 -2.80 9.26
N LYS A 107 27.77 -3.74 8.57
CA LYS A 107 28.78 -3.43 7.55
C LYS A 107 28.18 -2.89 6.24
N VAL A 108 26.90 -3.16 5.99
CA VAL A 108 26.17 -2.66 4.81
C VAL A 108 25.63 -1.25 5.06
N ILE A 109 25.53 -0.84 6.33
CA ILE A 109 25.13 0.52 6.71
C ILE A 109 26.34 1.44 6.51
N GLN A 110 26.56 1.88 5.28
CA GLN A 110 27.38 3.06 5.04
C GLN A 110 26.60 4.29 5.52
N LEU A 111 27.16 4.97 6.51
CA LEU A 111 26.74 6.33 6.84
C LEU A 111 27.07 7.18 5.61
N ALA A 112 26.07 7.49 4.79
CA ALA A 112 26.21 8.47 3.73
C ALA A 112 26.58 9.80 4.39
N ASP A 113 27.77 10.30 4.07
CA ASP A 113 28.18 11.65 4.43
C ASP A 113 27.20 12.65 3.82
N GLU A 114 26.69 13.51 4.71
CA GLU A 114 25.99 14.78 4.48
C GLU A 114 24.57 14.75 3.85
N GLU A 115 23.61 15.26 4.64
CA GLU A 115 22.32 15.87 4.25
C GLU A 115 21.20 15.01 3.64
N ILE A 116 20.88 13.82 4.18
CA ILE A 116 19.49 13.29 4.08
C ILE A 116 19.09 12.61 5.41
N PRO A 117 17.96 12.98 6.04
CA PRO A 117 17.51 12.36 7.29
C PRO A 117 17.10 10.91 7.05
N ILE A 118 17.87 9.97 7.61
CA ILE A 118 17.56 8.55 7.88
C ILE A 118 16.61 7.93 6.84
N GLY A 119 17.07 7.84 5.61
CA GLY A 119 16.58 6.88 4.62
C GLY A 119 17.66 5.82 4.46
N VAL A 120 17.34 4.56 4.72
CA VAL A 120 18.24 3.47 4.35
C VAL A 120 18.07 3.27 2.85
N ASP A 121 18.93 3.91 2.05
CA ASP A 121 19.16 3.44 0.68
C ASP A 121 19.93 2.12 0.79
N VAL A 122 19.17 1.02 0.82
CA VAL A 122 19.74 -0.29 0.52
C VAL A 122 20.19 -0.19 -0.94
N LEU A 123 21.46 0.15 -1.15
CA LEU A 123 22.16 -0.12 -2.39
C LEU A 123 22.24 -1.64 -2.51
N ALA A 124 21.11 -2.24 -2.88
CA ALA A 124 21.00 -3.62 -3.23
C ALA A 124 22.04 -3.83 -4.32
N ASN A 125 23.06 -4.59 -3.98
CA ASN A 125 24.01 -5.15 -4.91
C ASN A 125 23.23 -5.56 -6.16
N GLN A 126 23.61 -5.07 -7.34
CA GLN A 126 22.88 -5.29 -8.59
C GLN A 126 22.97 -6.75 -9.09
N GLN A 127 22.78 -7.72 -8.19
CA GLN A 127 22.17 -8.98 -8.56
C GLN A 127 20.68 -8.76 -8.51
N SER A 128 20.10 -8.69 -9.70
CA SER A 128 18.68 -8.67 -10.00
C SER A 128 17.98 -9.93 -9.49
N ASP A 129 17.93 -10.12 -8.18
CA ASP A 129 16.91 -10.94 -7.54
C ASP A 129 15.65 -10.08 -7.49
N ASN A 130 14.92 -10.12 -8.60
CA ASN A 130 13.59 -9.55 -8.72
C ASN A 130 12.76 -9.99 -7.51
N LEU A 131 12.52 -9.07 -6.58
CA LEU A 131 11.73 -9.27 -5.35
C LEU A 131 10.32 -9.83 -5.65
N ILE A 132 9.89 -9.72 -6.90
CA ILE A 132 8.70 -10.37 -7.47
C ILE A 132 9.12 -11.03 -8.79
N ASN A 133 9.40 -12.34 -8.79
CA ASN A 133 9.64 -13.09 -10.02
C ASN A 133 8.30 -13.36 -10.73
N MET A 134 7.85 -12.39 -11.53
CA MET A 134 6.61 -12.48 -12.32
C MET A 134 6.79 -13.17 -13.68
N GLY A 135 7.79 -14.06 -13.83
CA GLY A 135 7.93 -14.98 -14.97
C GLY A 135 7.59 -14.38 -16.34
N GLY A 136 8.47 -13.54 -16.89
CA GLY A 136 8.31 -12.92 -18.22
C GLY A 136 7.70 -11.51 -18.22
N LEU A 137 7.28 -11.00 -17.06
CA LEU A 137 6.85 -9.62 -16.85
C LEU A 137 8.00 -8.73 -16.35
N ASN A 138 8.25 -7.64 -17.07
CA ASN A 138 9.08 -6.55 -16.62
C ASN A 138 8.22 -5.52 -15.86
N TYR A 139 8.71 -5.06 -14.72
CA TYR A 139 8.10 -3.99 -13.95
C TYR A 139 9.04 -2.79 -13.88
N GLN A 140 8.48 -1.58 -13.92
CA GLN A 140 9.23 -0.33 -13.80
C GLN A 140 8.42 0.66 -12.97
N GLY A 141 9.09 1.35 -12.05
CA GLY A 141 8.51 2.42 -11.26
C GLY A 141 8.77 2.25 -9.76
N SER A 142 7.97 2.93 -8.95
CA SER A 142 8.10 2.93 -7.50
C SER A 142 6.75 2.70 -6.81
N PHE A 143 6.80 1.97 -5.70
CA PHE A 143 5.73 1.86 -4.73
C PHE A 143 6.30 2.27 -3.37
N SER A 144 5.76 3.34 -2.79
CA SER A 144 6.16 3.79 -1.46
C SER A 144 4.94 3.88 -0.55
N ARG A 145 5.11 3.40 0.69
CA ARG A 145 4.10 3.49 1.75
C ARG A 145 4.80 3.97 3.01
N GLY A 146 4.60 5.24 3.35
CA GLY A 146 5.15 5.89 4.52
C GLY A 146 4.11 6.06 5.62
N VAL A 147 4.51 5.87 6.86
CA VAL A 147 3.70 6.19 8.03
C VAL A 147 4.38 7.34 8.74
N SER A 148 3.69 8.47 8.90
CA SER A 148 4.19 9.64 9.61
C SER A 148 3.43 9.86 10.90
N PHE A 149 4.16 10.14 11.98
CA PHE A 149 3.63 10.49 13.29
C PHE A 149 3.77 12.00 13.50
N GLY A 150 2.65 12.70 13.66
CA GLY A 150 2.65 14.14 13.97
C GLY A 150 2.73 14.44 15.47
N ASN A 151 3.14 15.66 15.81
CA ASN A 151 3.23 16.17 17.20
C ASN A 151 1.89 16.11 17.98
N SER A 152 0.76 15.92 17.29
CA SER A 152 -0.58 15.78 17.87
C SER A 152 -1.12 14.35 17.87
N GLN A 153 -0.26 13.32 17.90
CA GLN A 153 -0.64 11.89 17.93
C GLN A 153 -1.45 11.41 16.71
N ASN A 154 -1.47 12.17 15.62
CA ASN A 154 -2.14 11.76 14.39
C ASN A 154 -1.19 10.89 13.57
N LEU A 155 -1.63 9.65 13.31
CA LEU A 155 -1.02 8.74 12.35
C LEU A 155 -1.48 9.13 10.95
N VAL A 156 -0.57 9.52 10.07
CA VAL A 156 -0.88 9.80 8.67
C VAL A 156 -0.20 8.74 7.81
N LEU A 157 -1.00 8.02 7.02
CA LEU A 157 -0.52 7.06 6.04
C LEU A 157 -0.37 7.78 4.69
N ASN A 158 0.86 7.86 4.20
CA ASN A 158 1.18 8.37 2.88
C ASN A 158 1.46 7.18 1.96
N SER A 159 0.78 7.12 0.82
CA SER A 159 1.05 6.11 -0.22
C SER A 159 1.27 6.84 -1.54
N ALA A 160 2.31 6.44 -2.27
CA ALA A 160 2.52 6.88 -3.64
C ALA A 160 2.80 5.65 -4.51
N PHE A 161 2.06 5.56 -5.61
CA PHE A 161 2.14 4.44 -6.53
C PHE A 161 2.34 4.96 -7.95
N ASN A 162 3.40 4.51 -8.61
CA ASN A 162 3.62 4.73 -10.03
C ASN A 162 4.33 3.51 -10.58
N LEU A 163 3.56 2.54 -11.06
CA LEU A 163 4.08 1.29 -11.60
C LEU A 163 3.59 1.06 -13.03
N ARG A 164 4.51 0.61 -13.87
CA ARG A 164 4.25 0.12 -15.22
C ARG A 164 4.72 -1.31 -15.34
N PHE A 165 3.93 -2.15 -15.98
CA PHE A 165 4.21 -3.56 -16.21
C PHE A 165 4.08 -3.87 -17.68
N ASN A 166 5.03 -4.61 -18.25
CA ASN A 166 4.95 -5.09 -19.61
C ASN A 166 5.65 -6.44 -19.77
N GLY A 167 5.08 -7.34 -20.55
CA GLY A 167 5.69 -8.65 -20.79
C GLY A 167 4.71 -9.65 -21.36
N ILE A 168 5.13 -10.91 -21.40
CA ILE A 168 4.32 -12.02 -21.90
C ILE A 168 4.07 -12.98 -20.73
N ILE A 169 2.80 -13.37 -20.53
CA ILE A 169 2.40 -14.33 -19.50
C ILE A 169 1.70 -15.54 -20.12
N GLY A 170 1.90 -16.72 -19.52
CA GLY A 170 1.22 -17.96 -19.90
C GLY A 170 1.40 -18.32 -21.37
N ASP A 171 0.30 -18.61 -22.06
CA ASP A 171 0.26 -18.99 -23.49
C ASP A 171 0.32 -17.74 -24.41
N ASP A 172 1.44 -17.03 -24.42
CA ASP A 172 1.71 -15.88 -25.31
C ASP A 172 0.71 -14.70 -25.17
N VAL A 173 0.24 -14.43 -23.94
CA VAL A 173 -0.58 -13.25 -23.66
C VAL A 173 0.34 -12.07 -23.36
N GLU A 174 0.37 -11.08 -24.24
CA GLU A 174 1.06 -9.82 -24.00
C GLU A 174 0.25 -8.98 -23.01
N VAL A 175 0.91 -8.53 -21.95
CA VAL A 175 0.34 -7.69 -20.89
C VAL A 175 1.02 -6.34 -20.95
N GLN A 176 0.22 -5.28 -20.90
CA GLN A 176 0.67 -3.92 -20.66
C GLN A 176 -0.22 -3.29 -19.60
N ALA A 177 0.35 -2.86 -18.49
CA ALA A 177 -0.40 -2.20 -17.43
C ALA A 177 0.33 -0.96 -16.92
N ALA A 178 -0.43 0.05 -16.50
CA ALA A 178 0.07 1.23 -15.84
C ALA A 178 -0.89 1.58 -14.71
N ILE A 179 -0.35 1.72 -13.51
CA ILE A 179 -1.13 2.08 -12.33
C ILE A 179 -0.43 3.25 -11.64
N SER A 180 -1.18 4.33 -11.46
CA SER A 180 -0.75 5.55 -10.79
C SER A 180 -1.80 5.93 -9.75
N ASP A 181 -1.33 6.19 -8.52
CA ASP A 181 -2.11 6.73 -7.41
C ASP A 181 -1.18 7.76 -6.73
N GLN A 182 -1.48 9.04 -6.94
CA GLN A 182 -0.71 10.15 -6.40
C GLN A 182 -1.66 11.16 -5.80
N ASN A 183 -1.77 11.11 -4.48
CA ASN A 183 -2.47 12.10 -3.69
C ASN A 183 -1.58 13.33 -3.51
N ILE A 184 -1.45 14.16 -4.54
CA ILE A 184 -0.81 15.47 -4.40
C ILE A 184 -1.87 16.42 -3.83
N PRO A 185 -1.68 17.03 -2.65
CA PRO A 185 -2.53 18.12 -2.21
C PRO A 185 -2.30 19.29 -3.17
N LEU A 186 -3.16 19.40 -4.19
CA LEU A 186 -3.16 20.51 -5.12
C LEU A 186 -3.65 21.73 -4.34
N GLN A 187 -2.74 22.65 -4.01
CA GLN A 187 -3.11 24.04 -3.85
C GLN A 187 -3.16 24.62 -5.26
N PRO A 188 -4.35 24.89 -5.83
CA PRO A 188 -4.46 25.49 -7.16
C PRO A 188 -3.90 26.92 -7.16
N GLU A 189 -2.58 27.07 -7.25
CA GLU A 189 -1.95 28.35 -7.54
C GLU A 189 -1.96 28.56 -9.06
N GLY A 190 -3.13 28.94 -9.58
CA GLY A 190 -3.29 29.83 -10.74
C GLY A 190 -2.74 29.41 -12.12
N ASN A 191 -2.23 28.19 -12.33
CA ASN A 191 -1.66 27.81 -13.63
C ASN A 191 -2.10 26.41 -14.11
N THR A 192 -2.64 26.33 -15.33
CA THR A 192 -3.01 25.07 -15.98
C THR A 192 -2.19 24.81 -17.23
N GLU A 193 -0.99 24.25 -17.07
CA GLU A 193 -0.25 23.64 -18.19
C GLU A 193 -0.61 22.16 -18.35
N GLN A 194 -0.94 21.45 -17.27
CA GLN A 194 -1.52 20.11 -17.34
C GLN A 194 -2.14 19.79 -15.98
N LEU A 195 -3.47 19.82 -15.89
CA LEU A 195 -4.14 19.11 -14.80
C LEU A 195 -4.01 17.62 -15.12
N GLN A 196 -2.86 17.06 -14.78
CA GLN A 196 -2.56 15.67 -15.04
C GLN A 196 -3.50 14.84 -14.17
N GLU A 197 -4.31 13.98 -14.79
CA GLU A 197 -5.16 13.05 -14.05
C GLU A 197 -4.23 12.01 -13.39
N PHE A 198 -4.04 12.12 -12.07
CA PHE A 198 -3.00 11.40 -11.32
C PHE A 198 -3.40 9.97 -10.94
N ASP A 199 -4.70 9.67 -10.92
CA ASP A 199 -5.24 8.35 -10.60
C ASP A 199 -5.68 7.65 -11.89
N LYS A 200 -4.87 6.71 -12.35
CA LYS A 200 -5.17 5.91 -13.54
C LYS A 200 -4.82 4.46 -13.29
N ILE A 201 -5.78 3.59 -13.57
CA ILE A 201 -5.55 2.14 -13.62
C ILE A 201 -5.80 1.70 -15.05
N TYR A 202 -4.77 1.29 -15.76
CA TYR A 202 -4.87 0.79 -17.12
C TYR A 202 -4.26 -0.60 -17.20
N ILE A 203 -5.02 -1.56 -17.71
CA ILE A 203 -4.53 -2.92 -17.98
C ILE A 203 -4.99 -3.31 -19.38
N GLN A 204 -4.05 -3.75 -20.21
CA GLN A 204 -4.30 -4.29 -21.53
C GLN A 204 -3.71 -5.69 -21.63
N LEU A 205 -4.54 -6.61 -22.09
CA LEU A 205 -4.17 -7.98 -22.43
C LEU A 205 -4.36 -8.13 -23.94
N LYS A 206 -3.35 -8.65 -24.62
CA LYS A 206 -3.38 -8.90 -26.07
C LYS A 206 -3.00 -10.36 -26.32
N LYS A 207 -3.75 -11.00 -27.21
CA LYS A 207 -3.43 -12.33 -27.73
C LYS A 207 -3.92 -12.44 -29.16
N ASP A 208 -3.02 -12.80 -30.07
CA ASP A 208 -3.26 -12.90 -31.50
C ASP A 208 -3.91 -11.61 -32.07
N HIS A 209 -5.19 -11.69 -32.42
CA HIS A 209 -5.98 -10.60 -33.01
C HIS A 209 -7.05 -10.08 -32.05
N SER A 210 -6.95 -10.39 -30.76
CA SER A 210 -7.88 -9.96 -29.72
C SER A 210 -7.16 -9.13 -28.67
N SER A 211 -7.81 -8.08 -28.18
CA SER A 211 -7.32 -7.31 -27.05
C SER A 211 -8.43 -7.01 -26.05
N LEU A 212 -8.12 -7.16 -24.77
CA LEU A 212 -8.98 -6.78 -23.66
C LEU A 212 -8.31 -5.64 -22.89
N ILE A 213 -9.00 -4.53 -22.73
CA ILE A 213 -8.58 -3.39 -21.93
C ILE A 213 -9.52 -3.31 -20.73
N ALA A 214 -8.96 -3.11 -19.53
CA ALA A 214 -9.68 -2.91 -18.29
C ALA A 214 -9.13 -1.69 -17.53
N GLY A 215 -10.02 -0.94 -16.90
CA GLY A 215 -9.72 0.26 -16.14
C GLY A 215 -10.04 1.54 -16.92
N ASP A 216 -9.20 2.55 -16.79
CA ASP A 216 -9.30 3.84 -17.45
C ASP A 216 -8.75 3.77 -18.88
N TYR A 217 -9.57 4.10 -19.86
CA TYR A 217 -9.14 4.17 -21.25
C TYR A 217 -9.89 5.24 -22.03
N GLU A 218 -9.30 5.65 -23.14
CA GLU A 218 -9.86 6.67 -24.01
C GLU A 218 -10.42 6.01 -25.28
N LEU A 219 -11.63 6.40 -25.63
CA LEU A 219 -12.29 5.98 -26.85
C LEU A 219 -12.20 7.11 -27.87
N SER A 220 -11.24 7.00 -28.78
CA SER A 220 -10.97 7.99 -29.82
C SER A 220 -11.82 7.80 -31.08
N ARG A 221 -11.88 8.84 -31.90
CA ARG A 221 -12.64 8.87 -33.15
C ARG A 221 -12.23 7.71 -34.08
N PRO A 222 -13.18 6.90 -34.58
CA PRO A 222 -12.87 5.88 -35.57
C PRO A 222 -12.51 6.50 -36.92
N THR A 223 -11.78 5.76 -37.76
CA THR A 223 -11.40 6.18 -39.11
C THR A 223 -12.66 6.27 -39.98
N GLY A 224 -13.26 7.46 -40.07
CA GLY A 224 -14.51 7.68 -40.79
C GLY A 224 -15.04 9.12 -40.67
N HIS A 225 -15.90 9.49 -41.63
CA HIS A 225 -16.42 10.86 -41.73
C HIS A 225 -17.60 11.14 -40.80
N PHE A 226 -18.42 10.13 -40.50
CA PHE A 226 -19.74 10.33 -39.90
C PHE A 226 -19.77 10.29 -38.37
N VAL A 227 -18.81 9.63 -37.75
CA VAL A 227 -18.80 9.45 -36.29
C VAL A 227 -17.60 10.16 -35.71
N ASN A 228 -17.85 11.13 -34.83
CA ASN A 228 -16.83 11.87 -34.10
C ASN A 228 -17.15 11.81 -32.60
N TYR A 229 -16.43 10.99 -31.87
CA TYR A 229 -16.48 10.95 -30.42
C TYR A 229 -15.06 10.87 -29.86
N PHE A 230 -14.86 11.46 -28.67
CA PHE A 230 -13.68 11.27 -27.86
C PHE A 230 -14.14 11.17 -26.40
N LYS A 231 -14.13 9.98 -25.81
CA LYS A 231 -14.64 9.77 -24.45
C LYS A 231 -13.56 9.17 -23.55
N LYS A 232 -13.36 9.76 -22.38
CA LYS A 232 -12.63 9.11 -21.27
C LYS A 232 -13.59 8.20 -20.52
N LEU A 233 -13.27 6.92 -20.44
CA LEU A 233 -14.14 5.87 -19.92
C LEU A 233 -13.42 5.08 -18.82
N GLN A 234 -14.19 4.54 -17.89
CA GLN A 234 -13.72 3.59 -16.89
C GLN A 234 -14.56 2.31 -16.98
N GLY A 235 -13.93 1.18 -17.30
CA GLY A 235 -14.61 -0.09 -17.45
C GLY A 235 -13.79 -1.10 -18.24
N ALA A 236 -14.44 -1.89 -19.09
CA ALA A 236 -13.79 -2.89 -19.91
C ALA A 236 -14.14 -2.74 -21.40
N ARG A 237 -13.15 -2.98 -22.25
CA ARG A 237 -13.29 -3.00 -23.71
C ARG A 237 -12.64 -4.24 -24.28
N PHE A 238 -13.37 -4.97 -25.11
CA PHE A 238 -12.86 -6.08 -25.87
C PHE A 238 -12.88 -5.73 -27.35
N ASP A 239 -11.74 -5.87 -28.03
CA ASP A 239 -11.58 -5.68 -29.46
C ASP A 239 -11.11 -6.98 -30.10
N ARG A 240 -11.62 -7.27 -31.30
CA ARG A 240 -11.17 -8.38 -32.14
C ARG A 240 -11.08 -7.97 -33.60
N ALA A 241 -9.98 -8.35 -34.23
CA ALA A 241 -9.81 -8.28 -35.67
C ALA A 241 -9.92 -9.70 -36.26
N ALA A 242 -10.69 -9.85 -37.33
CA ALA A 242 -10.81 -11.11 -38.06
C ALA A 242 -10.62 -10.85 -39.56
N PRO A 243 -9.82 -11.66 -40.27
CA PRO A 243 -9.74 -11.57 -41.73
C PRO A 243 -11.08 -12.00 -42.34
N LEU A 244 -11.59 -11.20 -43.27
CA LEU A 244 -12.80 -11.46 -44.04
C LEU A 244 -12.50 -11.29 -45.53
N GLY A 245 -12.11 -12.37 -46.18
CA GLY A 245 -11.71 -12.37 -47.59
C GLY A 245 -10.52 -11.43 -47.85
N LYS A 246 -10.75 -10.34 -48.58
CA LYS A 246 -9.72 -9.32 -48.88
C LYS A 246 -9.65 -8.18 -47.85
N GLY A 247 -10.51 -8.18 -46.83
CA GLY A 247 -10.57 -7.13 -45.80
C GLY A 247 -10.37 -7.68 -44.40
N THR A 248 -10.27 -6.77 -43.42
CA THR A 248 -10.23 -7.12 -41.99
C THR A 248 -11.46 -6.54 -41.31
N LEU A 249 -12.29 -7.40 -40.74
CA LEU A 249 -13.40 -6.98 -39.90
C LEU A 249 -12.88 -6.69 -38.49
N ARG A 250 -13.09 -5.47 -37.99
CA ARG A 250 -12.77 -5.09 -36.60
C ARG A 250 -14.07 -4.91 -35.84
N THR A 251 -14.21 -5.61 -34.73
CA THR A 251 -15.37 -5.53 -33.84
C THR A 251 -14.89 -5.19 -32.44
N GLY A 252 -15.53 -4.21 -31.81
CA GLY A 252 -15.22 -3.79 -30.44
C GLY A 252 -16.49 -3.70 -29.60
N ILE A 253 -16.45 -4.25 -28.40
CA ILE A 253 -17.52 -4.19 -27.39
C ILE A 253 -16.96 -3.45 -26.18
N THR A 254 -17.73 -2.47 -25.69
CA THR A 254 -17.37 -1.64 -24.55
C THR A 254 -18.46 -1.74 -23.49
N ALA A 255 -18.08 -2.03 -22.25
CA ALA A 255 -18.91 -1.92 -21.06
C ALA A 255 -18.21 -1.00 -20.06
N ALA A 256 -18.60 0.28 -20.02
CA ALA A 256 -17.90 1.30 -19.24
C ALA A 256 -18.80 2.47 -18.83
N ILE A 257 -18.35 3.19 -17.80
CA ILE A 257 -18.93 4.43 -17.32
C ILE A 257 -18.13 5.60 -17.90
N SER A 258 -18.82 6.67 -18.30
CA SER A 258 -18.18 7.89 -18.78
C SER A 258 -17.63 8.70 -17.60
N LYS A 259 -16.34 9.08 -17.64
CA LYS A 259 -15.73 9.91 -16.58
C LYS A 259 -16.24 11.36 -16.57
N GLY A 260 -16.92 11.79 -17.64
CA GLY A 260 -17.48 13.13 -17.77
C GLY A 260 -18.71 13.21 -18.67
N LYS A 261 -19.33 14.39 -18.68
CA LYS A 261 -20.44 14.75 -19.58
C LYS A 261 -19.96 15.87 -20.51
N PHE A 262 -20.36 15.80 -21.78
CA PHE A 262 -20.05 16.88 -22.73
C PHE A 262 -20.92 18.08 -22.44
N ALA A 263 -20.31 19.26 -22.37
CA ALA A 263 -21.00 20.53 -22.33
C ALA A 263 -20.48 21.45 -23.43
N ARG A 264 -21.38 22.23 -24.03
CA ARG A 264 -21.02 23.28 -24.99
C ARG A 264 -21.43 24.62 -24.38
N ASN A 265 -20.44 25.47 -24.14
CA ASN A 265 -20.65 26.83 -23.69
C ASN A 265 -20.38 27.77 -24.88
N ILE A 266 -21.30 28.69 -25.14
CA ILE A 266 -21.05 29.85 -26.00
C ILE A 266 -20.84 31.02 -25.04
N LEU A 267 -19.68 31.65 -25.14
CA LEU A 267 -19.33 32.81 -24.33
C LEU A 267 -19.46 34.03 -25.24
N ASP A 268 -20.15 35.05 -24.77
CA ASP A 268 -20.24 36.35 -25.44
C ASP A 268 -19.25 37.30 -24.75
N PRO A 269 -17.99 37.41 -25.25
CA PRO A 269 -17.00 38.26 -24.63
C PRO A 269 -17.37 39.74 -24.79
N PHE A 270 -17.05 40.52 -23.76
CA PHE A 270 -17.20 41.98 -23.79
C PHE A 270 -15.87 42.63 -24.10
N GLU A 271 -15.88 43.68 -24.93
CA GLU A 271 -14.68 44.44 -25.24
C GLU A 271 -14.08 45.04 -23.96
N GLY A 272 -12.76 44.88 -23.80
CA GLY A 272 -12.04 45.29 -22.59
C GLY A 272 -12.09 44.29 -21.43
N ASN A 273 -12.79 43.16 -21.55
CA ASN A 273 -12.81 42.10 -20.53
C ASN A 273 -12.11 40.82 -21.03
N GLN A 274 -10.95 40.51 -20.46
CA GLN A 274 -10.18 39.31 -20.78
C GLN A 274 -10.64 38.06 -20.00
N GLY A 275 -11.67 38.17 -19.17
CA GLY A 275 -12.18 37.11 -18.33
C GLY A 275 -11.84 37.30 -16.84
N PRO A 276 -12.08 36.29 -16.00
CA PRO A 276 -12.49 34.93 -16.36
C PRO A 276 -13.96 34.83 -16.77
N TYR A 277 -14.22 34.03 -17.81
CA TYR A 277 -15.58 33.69 -18.22
C TYR A 277 -16.03 32.40 -17.53
N ARG A 278 -17.19 32.44 -16.88
CA ARG A 278 -17.70 31.30 -16.12
C ARG A 278 -18.31 30.26 -17.05
N LEU A 279 -17.80 29.03 -16.98
CA LEU A 279 -18.38 27.88 -17.65
C LEU A 279 -19.56 27.32 -16.84
N GLN A 280 -20.58 26.82 -17.53
CA GLN A 280 -21.72 26.15 -16.91
C GLN A 280 -21.87 24.72 -17.43
N GLY A 281 -22.28 23.83 -16.55
CA GLY A 281 -22.68 22.47 -16.89
C GLY A 281 -24.04 22.45 -17.60
N ASN A 282 -24.34 21.36 -18.29
CA ASN A 282 -25.59 21.24 -19.06
C ASN A 282 -26.86 21.37 -18.23
N ASN A 283 -26.81 21.13 -16.91
CA ASN A 283 -27.95 21.24 -16.01
C ASN A 283 -27.81 22.45 -15.06
N GLY A 284 -26.98 23.44 -15.41
CA GLY A 284 -26.74 24.62 -14.59
C GLY A 284 -25.76 24.40 -13.43
N GLU A 285 -24.97 23.32 -13.46
CA GLU A 285 -23.89 23.11 -12.51
C GLU A 285 -22.85 24.24 -12.66
N ARG A 286 -22.55 24.94 -11.56
CA ARG A 286 -21.59 26.07 -11.53
C ARG A 286 -20.15 25.65 -11.20
N PHE A 287 -19.99 24.51 -10.53
CA PHE A 287 -18.69 23.95 -10.19
C PHE A 287 -18.47 22.72 -11.05
N LEU A 288 -17.61 22.85 -12.05
CA LEU A 288 -17.24 21.78 -12.95
C LEU A 288 -15.73 21.76 -13.11
N ILE A 289 -15.18 20.55 -13.21
CA ILE A 289 -13.79 20.35 -13.55
C ILE A 289 -13.76 19.86 -14.99
N VAL A 290 -13.11 20.63 -15.86
CA VAL A 290 -12.89 20.24 -17.25
C VAL A 290 -11.76 19.21 -17.26
N LEU A 291 -12.07 18.00 -17.74
CA LEU A 291 -11.08 16.93 -17.88
C LEU A 291 -10.02 17.37 -18.89
N SER A 292 -8.75 17.34 -18.51
CA SER A 292 -7.65 17.84 -19.34
C SER A 292 -7.58 17.13 -20.69
N GLY A 293 -7.39 17.92 -21.77
CA GLY A 293 -7.28 17.45 -23.15
C GLY A 293 -8.62 17.03 -23.77
N THR A 294 -9.74 17.20 -23.08
CA THR A 294 -11.09 16.93 -23.62
C THR A 294 -11.76 18.17 -24.19
N GLU A 295 -11.26 19.34 -23.83
CA GLU A 295 -11.75 20.65 -24.23
C GLU A 295 -11.32 21.03 -25.65
N ARG A 296 -12.17 21.82 -26.30
CA ARG A 296 -11.86 22.50 -27.55
C ARG A 296 -12.44 23.89 -27.48
N VAL A 297 -11.57 24.89 -27.42
CA VAL A 297 -11.95 26.30 -27.40
C VAL A 297 -11.73 26.87 -28.79
N TYR A 298 -12.75 27.55 -29.30
CA TYR A 298 -12.69 28.20 -30.59
C TYR A 298 -12.93 29.70 -30.41
N VAL A 299 -12.05 30.51 -30.98
CA VAL A 299 -12.21 31.96 -31.08
C VAL A 299 -12.20 32.30 -32.56
N ASP A 300 -13.28 32.92 -33.05
CA ASP A 300 -13.48 33.24 -34.48
C ASP A 300 -13.26 32.05 -35.43
N GLY A 301 -13.59 30.85 -34.97
CA GLY A 301 -13.44 29.60 -35.73
C GLY A 301 -12.04 28.97 -35.68
N ASN A 302 -11.06 29.63 -35.09
CA ASN A 302 -9.72 29.08 -34.89
C ASN A 302 -9.66 28.26 -33.60
N LEU A 303 -9.04 27.08 -33.64
CA LEU A 303 -8.84 26.24 -32.46
C LEU A 303 -7.71 26.83 -31.60
N MET A 304 -8.01 27.13 -30.34
CA MET A 304 -7.07 27.71 -29.39
C MET A 304 -6.32 26.61 -28.63
N ILE A 305 -5.09 26.91 -28.21
CA ILE A 305 -4.22 26.02 -27.44
C ILE A 305 -4.23 26.45 -25.97
N ARG A 306 -4.42 25.47 -25.08
CA ARG A 306 -4.39 25.69 -23.63
C ARG A 306 -2.95 25.87 -23.13
N GLY A 307 -2.74 26.76 -22.17
CA GLY A 307 -1.48 26.92 -21.44
C GLY A 307 -1.31 28.35 -20.92
N LEU A 308 -0.44 28.54 -19.93
CA LEU A 308 -0.22 29.90 -19.37
C LEU A 308 0.40 30.82 -20.42
N GLU A 309 1.34 30.30 -21.18
CA GLU A 309 2.03 31.03 -22.25
C GLU A 309 1.32 30.87 -23.61
N ASN A 310 0.16 30.19 -23.63
CA ASN A 310 -0.61 29.91 -24.84
C ASN A 310 -1.90 30.76 -24.88
N ASP A 311 -2.86 30.37 -25.72
CA ASP A 311 -4.02 31.20 -26.07
C ASP A 311 -5.04 31.35 -24.93
N TYR A 312 -5.16 30.36 -24.03
CA TYR A 312 -6.09 30.43 -22.90
C TYR A 312 -5.71 29.54 -21.71
N THR A 313 -6.20 29.91 -20.53
CA THR A 313 -6.13 29.12 -19.30
C THR A 313 -7.54 28.85 -18.74
N ILE A 314 -7.67 27.85 -17.86
CA ILE A 314 -8.90 27.61 -17.12
C ILE A 314 -8.57 27.70 -15.64
N ASP A 315 -9.20 28.65 -14.95
CA ASP A 315 -9.11 28.78 -13.51
C ASP A 315 -10.20 27.93 -12.83
N TYR A 316 -9.84 27.25 -11.75
CA TYR A 316 -10.73 26.41 -10.94
C TYR A 316 -10.92 26.95 -9.51
N ASN A 317 -10.40 28.15 -9.22
CA ASN A 317 -10.54 28.84 -7.92
C ASN A 317 -11.85 29.62 -7.75
#